data_AF-A0A5C9BUP4-F1
#
_entry.id   AF-A0A5C9BUP4-F1
#
_cell.length_a   1.000
_cell.length_b   1.000
_cell.length_c   1.000
_cell.angle_alpha   90.00
_cell.angle_beta   90.00
_cell.angle_gamma   90.00
#
_symmetry.space_group_name_H-M   'P 1'
#
loop_
_entity.id
_entity.type
_entity.pdbx_description
1 polymer ?
#
loop_
_entity_poly.entity_id
_entity_poly.type
_entity_poly.pdbx_seq_one_letter_code
_entity_poly.pdbx_strand_id
1 'polypeptide(L)'
;MKKSLIALTLVSAFAAPIFAEDAAPPPEHTLTGNVGLFSSYRFRGIDQTFGKPALQGGFDYAHSSGVYVGNWNSNVNSGAGYPEGNLEMDLYGGYKLSFGDFGIDVGGIYYYYPGSTYLNKTVKNGEVYVGASWKFISVKYYYGLTDYFGAKTATGDDTKGVSHIDLSANYDLGNGWGVNGHVGYLDFDKVNNGSYTDWKIGATKDLSGWIVGLA
;
A
#
# COMPACT_ATOMS: atom_id res chain seq x y z
N MET A 1 -0.59 3.29 -36.68
CA MET A 1 -0.01 2.24 -35.82
C MET A 1 -0.61 2.42 -34.43
N LYS A 2 -1.48 1.50 -34.02
CA LYS A 2 -2.27 1.60 -32.78
C LYS A 2 -1.34 1.28 -31.60
N LYS A 3 -1.05 2.26 -30.74
CA LYS A 3 -0.31 2.03 -29.49
C LYS A 3 -1.29 1.48 -28.46
N SER A 4 -1.05 0.25 -28.00
CA SER A 4 -1.85 -0.42 -26.99
C SER A 4 -1.71 0.32 -25.65
N LEU A 5 -2.81 0.85 -25.14
CA LEU A 5 -2.92 1.30 -23.75
C LEU A 5 -3.05 0.07 -22.85
N ILE A 6 -1.97 -0.28 -22.16
CA ILE A 6 -2.03 -1.16 -21.00
C ILE A 6 -1.83 -0.23 -19.80
N ALA A 7 -2.95 0.21 -19.21
CA ALA A 7 -2.96 0.85 -17.90
C ALA A 7 -2.73 -0.25 -16.85
N LEU A 8 -1.47 -0.45 -16.46
CA LEU A 8 -1.11 -1.34 -15.36
C LEU A 8 -1.20 -0.54 -14.05
N THR A 9 -2.36 -0.59 -13.38
CA THR A 9 -2.50 -0.07 -12.02
C THR A 9 -1.81 -1.00 -11.04
N LEU A 10 -0.59 -0.64 -10.64
CA LEU A 10 0.15 -1.24 -9.53
C LEU A 10 -0.25 -0.55 -8.22
N VAL A 11 -1.18 -1.12 -7.46
CA VAL A 11 -1.57 -0.58 -6.16
C VAL A 11 -0.66 -1.14 -5.07
N SER A 12 0.29 -0.31 -4.63
CA SER A 12 0.62 -0.02 -3.21
C SER A 12 2.01 0.61 -3.01
N ALA A 13 2.87 0.65 -4.05
CA ALA A 13 4.14 1.39 -4.01
C ALA A 13 4.38 2.34 -5.21
N PHE A 14 3.46 2.37 -6.17
CA PHE A 14 3.54 3.18 -7.38
C PHE A 14 2.14 3.61 -7.82
N ALA A 15 1.62 4.70 -7.27
CA ALA A 15 0.51 5.40 -7.92
C ALA A 15 1.02 5.88 -9.29
N ALA A 16 0.68 5.14 -10.35
CA ALA A 16 0.94 5.59 -11.71
C ALA A 16 0.20 6.92 -11.92
N PRO A 17 0.86 7.98 -12.43
CA PRO A 17 0.19 9.21 -12.78
C PRO A 17 -0.88 8.90 -13.85
N ILE A 18 -2.12 9.27 -13.57
CA ILE A 18 -3.18 9.29 -14.59
C ILE A 18 -2.88 10.51 -15.47
N PHE A 19 -2.13 10.32 -16.54
CA PHE A 19 -2.06 11.32 -17.60
C PHE A 19 -3.39 11.33 -18.35
N ALA A 20 -4.00 12.51 -18.41
CA ALA A 20 -5.16 12.79 -19.26
C ALA A 20 -4.70 12.81 -20.73
N GLU A 21 -4.62 11.63 -21.36
CA GLU A 21 -4.80 11.51 -22.81
C GLU A 21 -6.30 11.31 -23.10
N ASP A 22 -6.76 11.75 -24.28
CA ASP A 22 -8.11 11.64 -24.85
C ASP A 22 -8.55 10.16 -25.01
N ALA A 23 -8.67 9.46 -23.88
CA ALA A 23 -9.14 8.09 -23.81
C ALA A 23 -10.67 8.08 -23.73
N ALA A 24 -11.27 7.04 -24.32
CA ALA A 24 -12.69 6.73 -24.13
C ALA A 24 -13.06 6.81 -22.65
N PRO A 25 -14.32 7.17 -22.30
CA PRO A 25 -14.76 7.21 -20.91
C PRO A 25 -14.31 5.92 -20.22
N PRO A 26 -13.71 5.99 -19.03
CA PRO A 26 -13.29 4.80 -18.32
C PRO A 26 -14.48 3.82 -18.27
N PRO A 27 -14.25 2.52 -18.50
CA PRO A 27 -15.33 1.57 -18.43
C PRO A 27 -15.97 1.65 -17.05
N GLU A 28 -17.30 1.49 -17.01
CA GLU A 28 -18.08 1.59 -15.76
C GLU A 28 -17.52 0.68 -14.67
N HIS A 29 -17.00 -0.47 -15.07
CA HIS A 29 -16.32 -1.44 -14.24
C HIS A 29 -14.90 -1.68 -14.76
N THR A 30 -13.92 -1.58 -13.88
CA THR A 30 -12.53 -1.93 -14.16
C THR A 30 -12.06 -3.00 -13.17
N LEU A 31 -11.52 -4.11 -13.67
CA LEU A 31 -10.83 -5.12 -12.87
C LEU A 31 -9.36 -5.16 -13.30
N THR A 32 -8.45 -4.97 -12.35
CA THR A 32 -7.01 -5.06 -12.60
C THR A 32 -6.35 -6.04 -11.64
N GLY A 33 -5.20 -6.57 -12.04
CA GLY A 33 -4.42 -7.47 -11.22
C GLY A 33 -2.93 -7.24 -11.44
N ASN A 34 -2.14 -7.60 -10.44
CA ASN A 34 -0.68 -7.44 -10.48
C ASN A 34 0.03 -8.56 -9.75
N VAL A 35 1.30 -8.77 -10.11
CA VAL A 35 2.23 -9.67 -9.43
C VAL A 35 3.65 -9.12 -9.58
N GLY A 36 4.46 -9.25 -8.52
CA GLY A 36 5.84 -8.79 -8.51
C GLY A 36 6.72 -9.63 -7.60
N LEU A 37 8.01 -9.70 -7.95
CA LEU A 37 9.05 -10.33 -7.15
C LEU A 37 10.01 -9.25 -6.64
N PHE A 38 10.29 -9.28 -5.35
CA PHE A 38 11.09 -8.27 -4.64
C PHE A 38 12.19 -8.94 -3.83
N SER A 39 13.28 -8.22 -3.59
CA SER A 39 14.39 -8.70 -2.74
C SER A 39 13.99 -8.83 -1.27
N SER A 40 13.09 -7.96 -0.81
CA SER A 40 12.48 -7.94 0.52
C SER A 40 11.17 -7.14 0.45
N TYR A 41 10.21 -7.51 1.28
CA TYR A 41 9.00 -6.73 1.54
C TYR A 41 9.19 -5.85 2.77
N ARG A 42 9.05 -4.53 2.61
CA ARG A 42 9.02 -3.57 3.71
C ARG A 42 7.66 -2.90 3.82
N PHE A 43 7.06 -2.95 5.02
CA PHE A 43 5.86 -2.22 5.39
C PHE A 43 6.21 -1.16 6.42
N ARG A 44 5.96 0.12 6.10
CA ARG A 44 6.31 1.28 6.94
C ARG A 44 7.73 1.16 7.52
N GLY A 45 8.71 0.92 6.65
CA GLY A 45 10.12 0.74 7.01
C GLY A 45 10.53 -0.62 7.57
N ILE A 46 9.60 -1.45 8.06
CA ILE A 46 9.89 -2.74 8.71
C ILE A 46 9.87 -3.88 7.69
N ASP A 47 10.91 -4.71 7.68
CA ASP A 47 11.04 -5.85 6.76
C ASP A 47 10.21 -7.05 7.22
N GLN A 48 9.15 -7.34 6.48
CA GLN A 48 8.17 -8.38 6.79
C GLN A 48 8.60 -9.77 6.31
N THR A 49 9.64 -9.82 5.48
CA THR A 49 10.22 -11.06 4.95
C THR A 49 11.54 -11.45 5.61
N PHE A 50 12.03 -10.63 6.55
CA PHE A 50 13.24 -10.89 7.32
C PHE A 50 14.47 -11.16 6.43
N GLY A 51 14.70 -10.26 5.48
CA GLY A 51 15.81 -10.30 4.53
C GLY A 51 15.64 -11.28 3.37
N LYS A 52 14.46 -11.87 3.20
CA LYS A 52 14.16 -12.88 2.16
C LYS A 52 13.32 -12.29 1.03
N PRO A 53 13.36 -12.89 -0.17
CA PRO A 53 12.52 -12.45 -1.27
C PRO A 53 11.02 -12.49 -0.96
N ALA A 54 10.29 -11.58 -1.60
CA ALA A 54 8.84 -11.46 -1.50
C ALA A 54 8.18 -11.63 -2.88
N LEU A 55 7.20 -12.51 -2.96
CA LEU A 55 6.23 -12.58 -4.04
C LEU A 55 4.96 -11.86 -3.57
N GLN A 56 4.60 -10.80 -4.27
CA GLN A 56 3.47 -9.93 -3.92
C GLN A 56 2.52 -9.85 -5.10
N GLY A 57 1.24 -9.68 -4.82
CA GLY A 57 0.25 -9.49 -5.87
C GLY A 57 -1.16 -9.33 -5.35
N GLY A 58 -2.07 -8.95 -6.24
CA GLY A 58 -3.41 -8.58 -5.85
C GLY A 58 -4.36 -8.35 -7.01
N PHE A 59 -5.60 -8.00 -6.65
CA PHE A 59 -6.68 -7.67 -7.56
C PHE A 59 -7.42 -6.43 -7.07
N ASP A 60 -7.82 -5.58 -8.00
CA ASP A 60 -8.52 -4.33 -7.74
C ASP A 60 -9.73 -4.21 -8.64
N TYR A 61 -10.89 -3.96 -8.02
CA TYR A 61 -12.10 -3.56 -8.71
C TYR A 61 -12.36 -2.06 -8.46
N ALA A 62 -12.62 -1.31 -9.54
CA ALA A 62 -13.03 0.08 -9.48
C ALA A 62 -14.30 0.31 -10.31
N HIS A 63 -15.21 1.10 -9.78
CA HIS A 63 -16.42 1.54 -10.45
C HIS A 63 -16.31 3.03 -10.82
N SER A 64 -16.93 3.44 -11.94
CA SER A 64 -16.94 4.83 -12.40
C SER A 64 -17.53 5.82 -11.39
N SER A 65 -18.34 5.36 -10.44
CA SER A 65 -18.83 6.17 -9.32
C SER A 65 -17.74 6.61 -8.36
N GLY A 66 -16.57 5.97 -8.36
CA GLY A 66 -15.48 6.18 -7.41
C GLY A 66 -15.36 5.09 -6.34
N VAL A 67 -16.33 4.18 -6.23
CA VAL A 67 -16.25 3.03 -5.32
C VAL A 67 -15.17 2.06 -5.81
N TYR A 68 -14.35 1.57 -4.89
CA TYR A 68 -13.40 0.50 -5.16
C TYR A 68 -13.31 -0.51 -4.02
N VAL A 69 -12.90 -1.73 -4.36
CA VAL A 69 -12.53 -2.80 -3.43
C VAL A 69 -11.34 -3.53 -4.02
N GLY A 70 -10.41 -3.94 -3.17
CA GLY A 70 -9.21 -4.64 -3.59
C GLY A 70 -8.68 -5.60 -2.55
N ASN A 71 -7.77 -6.42 -3.01
CA ASN A 71 -7.01 -7.35 -2.20
C ASN A 71 -5.55 -7.30 -2.62
N TRP A 72 -4.66 -7.33 -1.63
CA TRP A 72 -3.23 -7.47 -1.83
C TRP A 72 -2.70 -8.56 -0.93
N ASN A 73 -1.67 -9.29 -1.37
CA ASN A 73 -1.09 -10.38 -0.60
C ASN A 73 0.42 -10.42 -0.79
N SER A 74 1.12 -10.90 0.23
CA SER A 74 2.55 -11.20 0.18
C SER A 74 2.89 -12.38 1.08
N ASN A 75 3.91 -13.15 0.71
CA ASN A 75 4.56 -13.97 1.73
C ASN A 75 5.20 -13.08 2.80
N VAL A 76 5.19 -13.58 4.03
CA VAL A 76 5.88 -12.97 5.18
C VAL A 76 6.75 -14.01 5.86
N ASN A 77 7.58 -13.58 6.81
CA ASN A 77 8.42 -14.47 7.59
C ASN A 77 8.07 -14.40 9.08
N SER A 78 8.03 -15.55 9.74
CA SER A 78 7.77 -15.63 11.18
C SER A 78 8.77 -14.86 12.03
N GLY A 79 10.03 -14.74 11.57
CA GLY A 79 11.07 -13.92 12.21
C GLY A 79 10.79 -12.42 12.19
N ALA A 80 9.86 -11.94 11.36
CA ALA A 80 9.47 -10.53 11.28
C ALA A 80 8.39 -10.11 12.29
N GLY A 81 8.01 -10.98 13.24
CA GLY A 81 6.99 -10.68 14.24
C GLY A 81 5.63 -11.32 13.98
N TYR A 82 5.56 -12.29 13.07
CA TYR A 82 4.35 -13.05 12.74
C TYR A 82 4.54 -14.54 13.03
N PRO A 83 4.59 -14.99 14.31
CA PRO A 83 4.87 -16.38 14.63
C PRO A 83 3.93 -17.33 13.87
N GLU A 84 4.48 -18.37 13.23
CA GLU A 84 3.77 -19.32 12.33
C GLU A 84 3.11 -18.72 11.07
N GLY A 85 3.12 -17.40 10.90
CA GLY A 85 2.58 -16.70 9.73
C GLY A 85 3.52 -16.77 8.53
N ASN A 86 2.97 -17.11 7.37
CA ASN A 86 3.70 -17.16 6.10
C ASN A 86 3.04 -16.34 4.98
N LEU A 87 1.86 -15.78 5.25
CA LEU A 87 1.05 -15.00 4.31
C LEU A 87 0.46 -13.80 5.04
N GLU A 88 0.54 -12.64 4.40
CA GLU A 88 -0.30 -11.47 4.68
C GLU A 88 -1.35 -11.37 3.57
N MET A 89 -2.58 -11.07 3.99
CA MET A 89 -3.72 -10.79 3.12
C MET A 89 -4.36 -9.48 3.56
N ASP A 90 -4.36 -8.52 2.66
CA ASP A 90 -4.93 -7.21 2.88
C ASP A 90 -6.21 -7.11 2.09
N LEU A 91 -7.27 -6.66 2.76
CA LEU A 91 -8.57 -6.39 2.15
C LEU A 91 -8.87 -4.92 2.36
N TYR A 92 -9.14 -4.20 1.29
CA TYR A 92 -9.40 -2.78 1.36
C TYR A 92 -10.52 -2.36 0.43
N GLY A 93 -11.08 -1.21 0.73
CA GLY A 93 -12.08 -0.58 -0.12
C GLY A 93 -12.35 0.84 0.34
N GLY A 94 -13.00 1.59 -0.52
CA GLY A 94 -13.24 2.99 -0.26
C GLY A 94 -13.91 3.69 -1.42
N TYR A 95 -13.77 5.00 -1.38
CA TYR A 95 -14.34 5.91 -2.37
C TYR A 95 -13.29 6.94 -2.77
N LYS A 96 -13.01 7.01 -4.06
CA LYS A 96 -12.06 7.94 -4.64
C LYS A 96 -12.77 8.92 -5.58
N LEU A 97 -12.50 10.20 -5.38
CA LEU A 97 -12.99 11.30 -6.21
C LEU A 97 -11.81 12.01 -6.85
N SER A 98 -11.98 12.49 -8.08
CA SER A 98 -10.97 13.30 -8.78
C SER A 98 -11.63 14.53 -9.41
N PHE A 99 -10.96 15.68 -9.27
CA PHE A 99 -11.40 16.98 -9.75
C PHE A 99 -10.21 17.66 -10.43
N GLY A 100 -10.07 17.45 -11.74
CA GLY A 100 -8.84 17.81 -12.46
C GLY A 100 -7.64 17.04 -11.90
N ASP A 101 -6.58 17.76 -11.54
CA ASP A 101 -5.34 17.17 -10.99
C ASP A 101 -5.46 16.75 -9.51
N PHE A 102 -6.55 17.14 -8.83
CA PHE A 102 -6.75 16.85 -7.41
C PHE A 102 -7.54 15.55 -7.21
N GLY A 103 -7.10 14.72 -6.28
CA GLY A 103 -7.79 13.50 -5.87
C GLY A 103 -8.05 13.49 -4.37
N ILE A 104 -9.17 12.89 -3.95
CA ILE A 104 -9.49 12.58 -2.55
C ILE A 104 -9.81 11.10 -2.46
N ASP A 105 -9.34 10.46 -1.40
CA ASP A 105 -9.49 9.04 -1.13
C ASP A 105 -9.94 8.84 0.32
N VAL A 106 -11.06 8.16 0.55
CA VAL A 106 -11.49 7.77 1.89
C VAL A 106 -11.77 6.28 1.86
N GLY A 107 -11.15 5.54 2.77
CA GLY A 107 -11.25 4.09 2.75
C GLY A 107 -10.88 3.43 4.06
N GLY A 108 -10.91 2.10 4.02
CA GLY A 108 -10.45 1.24 5.09
C GLY A 108 -9.62 0.10 4.53
N ILE A 109 -8.77 -0.44 5.38
CA ILE A 109 -7.93 -1.59 5.10
C ILE A 109 -7.91 -2.51 6.31
N TYR A 110 -7.95 -3.81 6.05
CA TYR A 110 -7.84 -4.85 7.04
C TYR A 110 -6.72 -5.81 6.64
N TYR A 111 -5.67 -5.81 7.44
CA TYR A 111 -4.51 -6.68 7.32
C TYR A 111 -4.79 -7.97 8.09
N TYR A 112 -4.56 -9.11 7.45
CA TYR A 112 -4.86 -10.42 8.01
C TYR A 112 -3.74 -11.42 7.72
N TYR A 113 -3.26 -12.10 8.76
CA TYR A 113 -2.12 -13.01 8.65
C TYR A 113 -2.56 -14.44 8.95
N PRO A 114 -3.18 -15.14 8.00
CA PRO A 114 -3.67 -16.50 8.23
C PRO A 114 -2.54 -17.44 8.65
N GLY A 115 -2.84 -18.32 9.60
CA GLY A 115 -1.88 -19.26 10.18
C GLY A 115 -0.96 -18.67 11.26
N SER A 116 -0.85 -17.33 11.36
CA SER A 116 -0.11 -16.71 12.45
C SER A 116 -0.77 -16.96 13.80
N THR A 117 0.03 -17.08 14.86
CA THR A 117 -0.44 -17.20 16.24
C THR A 117 0.41 -16.33 17.16
N TYR A 118 -0.15 -15.21 17.62
CA TYR A 118 0.43 -14.33 18.63
C TYR A 118 -0.55 -14.19 19.79
N LEU A 119 -0.11 -14.51 21.01
CA LEU A 119 -0.96 -14.52 22.21
C LEU A 119 -2.28 -15.31 22.01
N ASN A 120 -2.20 -16.50 21.41
CA ASN A 120 -3.32 -17.38 21.06
C ASN A 120 -4.37 -16.77 20.10
N LYS A 121 -3.98 -15.74 19.33
CA LYS A 121 -4.84 -15.09 18.34
C LYS A 121 -4.10 -14.92 17.02
N THR A 122 -4.85 -14.91 15.93
CA THR A 122 -4.32 -14.56 14.61
C THR A 122 -3.96 -13.08 14.57
N VAL A 123 -2.78 -12.77 14.02
CA VAL A 123 -2.34 -11.39 13.83
C VAL A 123 -3.22 -10.71 12.79
N LYS A 124 -3.65 -9.49 13.11
CA LYS A 124 -4.51 -8.66 12.27
C LYS A 124 -4.41 -7.20 12.67
N ASN A 125 -4.73 -6.31 11.73
CA ASN A 125 -4.85 -4.88 11.99
C ASN A 125 -5.97 -4.30 11.12
N GLY A 126 -6.75 -3.36 11.63
CA GLY A 126 -7.80 -2.67 10.90
C GLY A 126 -7.60 -1.17 10.98
N GLU A 127 -7.52 -0.51 9.84
CA GLU A 127 -7.27 0.93 9.73
C GLU A 127 -8.33 1.58 8.85
N VAL A 128 -8.64 2.84 9.14
CA VAL A 128 -9.31 3.75 8.21
C VAL A 128 -8.31 4.79 7.74
N TYR A 129 -8.54 5.35 6.55
CA TYR A 129 -7.67 6.40 6.04
C TYR A 129 -8.43 7.46 5.25
N VAL A 130 -7.79 8.63 5.21
CA VAL A 130 -8.10 9.71 4.29
C VAL A 130 -6.82 10.09 3.56
N GLY A 131 -6.95 10.39 2.27
CA GLY A 131 -5.87 10.79 1.41
C GLY A 131 -6.24 11.91 0.48
N ALA A 132 -5.23 12.68 0.08
CA ALA A 132 -5.33 13.66 -0.97
C ALA A 132 -4.15 13.50 -1.93
N SER A 133 -4.37 13.77 -3.21
CA SER A 133 -3.32 13.75 -4.23
C SER A 133 -3.40 14.98 -5.12
N TRP A 134 -2.23 15.41 -5.59
CA TRP A 134 -2.10 16.44 -6.60
C TRP A 134 -0.98 16.06 -7.55
N LYS A 135 -1.32 15.80 -8.82
CA LYS A 135 -0.38 15.34 -9.84
C LYS A 135 0.43 14.12 -9.36
N PHE A 136 1.74 14.29 -9.21
CA PHE A 136 2.67 13.25 -8.80
C PHE A 136 2.86 13.14 -7.30
N ILE A 137 2.20 13.97 -6.48
CA ILE A 137 2.35 14.00 -5.01
C ILE A 137 1.06 13.51 -4.35
N SER A 138 1.19 12.77 -3.24
CA SER A 138 0.04 12.39 -2.41
C SER A 138 0.38 12.43 -0.93
N VAL A 139 -0.62 12.74 -0.11
CA VAL A 139 -0.58 12.56 1.34
C VAL A 139 -1.67 11.58 1.76
N LYS A 140 -1.37 10.66 2.68
CA LYS A 140 -2.35 9.77 3.30
C LYS A 140 -2.17 9.74 4.80
N TYR A 141 -3.28 9.75 5.53
CA TYR A 141 -3.33 9.56 6.97
C TYR A 141 -4.15 8.32 7.30
N TYR A 142 -3.54 7.41 8.04
CA TYR A 142 -4.11 6.14 8.51
C TYR A 142 -4.35 6.21 10.02
N TYR A 143 -5.45 5.62 10.48
CA TYR A 143 -5.80 5.53 11.89
C TYR A 143 -6.27 4.13 12.24
N GLY A 144 -5.61 3.49 13.20
CA GLY A 144 -5.88 2.13 13.67
C GLY A 144 -7.13 2.04 14.54
N LEU A 145 -8.08 1.19 14.11
CA LEU A 145 -9.31 0.88 14.84
C LEU A 145 -9.18 -0.35 15.75
N THR A 146 -8.12 -1.15 15.55
CA THR A 146 -7.80 -2.34 16.32
C THR A 146 -6.46 -2.20 17.04
N ASP A 147 -6.12 -3.17 17.88
CA ASP A 147 -4.74 -3.31 18.35
C ASP A 147 -3.80 -3.44 17.14
N TYR A 148 -2.69 -2.69 17.15
CA TYR A 148 -1.75 -2.64 16.05
C TYR A 148 -1.03 -3.98 15.91
N PHE A 149 -1.45 -4.81 14.94
CA PHE A 149 -0.93 -6.16 14.69
C PHE A 149 -0.87 -7.05 15.95
N GLY A 150 -1.86 -6.89 16.84
CA GLY A 150 -1.94 -7.64 18.10
C GLY A 150 -1.04 -7.13 19.23
N ALA A 151 -0.30 -6.03 19.02
CA ALA A 151 0.53 -5.40 20.05
C ALA A 151 -0.30 -4.92 21.26
N LYS A 152 0.34 -4.93 22.42
CA LYS A 152 -0.20 -4.46 23.69
C LYS A 152 0.79 -3.51 24.35
N THR A 153 0.28 -2.58 25.16
CA THR A 153 1.14 -1.74 25.99
C THR A 153 1.85 -2.58 27.05
N ALA A 154 2.85 -2.02 27.73
CA ALA A 154 3.53 -2.71 28.84
C ALA A 154 2.58 -3.09 29.99
N THR A 155 1.46 -2.39 30.14
CA THR A 155 0.40 -2.65 31.12
C THR A 155 -0.70 -3.59 30.59
N GLY A 156 -0.64 -3.99 29.32
CA GLY A 156 -1.62 -4.88 28.68
C GLY A 156 -2.82 -4.18 28.05
N ASP A 157 -2.82 -2.84 28.00
CA ASP A 157 -3.88 -2.04 27.40
C ASP A 157 -3.90 -2.14 25.87
N ASP A 158 -5.00 -1.70 25.26
CA ASP A 158 -5.13 -1.67 23.81
C ASP A 158 -4.20 -0.66 23.13
N THR A 159 -3.85 -0.97 21.89
CA THR A 159 -2.99 -0.14 21.05
C THR A 159 -3.79 0.48 19.89
N LYS A 160 -5.10 0.69 20.07
CA LYS A 160 -5.92 1.40 19.09
C LYS A 160 -5.47 2.84 18.97
N GLY A 161 -5.66 3.42 17.80
CA GLY A 161 -5.31 4.81 17.50
C GLY A 161 -3.87 5.01 17.07
N VAL A 162 -3.07 3.95 16.94
CA VAL A 162 -1.81 4.02 16.18
C VAL A 162 -2.12 4.62 14.81
N SER A 163 -1.34 5.63 14.44
CA SER A 163 -1.58 6.38 13.21
C SER A 163 -0.33 6.44 12.36
N HIS A 164 -0.51 6.65 11.05
CA HIS A 164 0.59 6.86 10.12
C HIS A 164 0.23 7.97 9.17
N ILE A 165 1.13 8.94 9.00
CA ILE A 165 1.03 9.93 7.93
C ILE A 165 2.13 9.66 6.92
N ASP A 166 1.77 9.61 5.64
CA ASP A 166 2.69 9.37 4.53
C ASP A 166 2.62 10.51 3.52
N LEU A 167 3.76 11.07 3.15
CA LEU A 167 3.94 11.96 2.01
C LEU A 167 4.73 11.23 0.93
N SER A 168 4.11 11.01 -0.22
CA SER A 168 4.66 10.27 -1.34
C SER A 168 4.77 11.14 -2.60
N ALA A 169 5.78 10.85 -3.43
CA ALA A 169 5.93 11.41 -4.77
C ALA A 169 6.28 10.31 -5.79
N ASN A 170 5.63 10.33 -6.96
CA ASN A 170 5.85 9.40 -8.08
C ASN A 170 5.91 10.19 -9.39
N TYR A 171 7.11 10.54 -9.84
CA TYR A 171 7.32 11.41 -11.00
C TYR A 171 7.79 10.61 -12.21
N ASP A 172 7.09 10.79 -13.34
CA ASP A 172 7.47 10.23 -14.64
C ASP A 172 8.55 11.10 -15.28
N LEU A 173 9.73 10.53 -15.53
CA LEU A 173 10.85 11.17 -16.22
C LEU A 173 10.74 11.05 -17.75
N GLY A 174 9.74 10.31 -18.25
CA GLY A 174 9.54 10.01 -19.64
C GLY A 174 10.35 8.80 -20.10
N ASN A 175 10.04 8.32 -21.32
CA ASN A 175 10.66 7.15 -21.94
C ASN A 175 10.62 5.90 -21.04
N GLY A 176 9.56 5.74 -20.23
CA GLY A 176 9.38 4.64 -19.30
C GLY A 176 10.23 4.71 -18.03
N TRP A 177 10.96 5.80 -17.78
CA TRP A 177 11.69 6.00 -16.53
C TRP A 177 10.82 6.73 -15.52
N GLY A 178 10.86 6.27 -14.26
CA GLY A 178 10.19 6.94 -13.15
C GLY A 178 11.12 7.10 -11.96
N VAL A 179 10.85 8.11 -11.13
CA VAL A 179 11.43 8.23 -9.79
C VAL A 179 10.31 8.29 -8.77
N ASN A 180 10.54 7.68 -7.63
CA ASN A 180 9.56 7.61 -6.56
C ASN A 180 10.25 7.80 -5.21
N GLY A 181 9.49 8.29 -4.25
CA GLY A 181 9.96 8.35 -2.87
C GLY A 181 8.82 8.67 -1.93
N HIS A 182 9.03 8.40 -0.66
CA HIS A 182 8.13 8.82 0.39
C HIS A 182 8.87 9.06 1.69
N VAL A 183 8.21 9.80 2.57
CA VAL A 183 8.55 9.92 3.99
C VAL A 183 7.27 9.76 4.78
N GLY A 184 7.31 8.88 5.78
CA GLY A 184 6.21 8.57 6.66
C GLY A 184 6.59 8.72 8.12
N TYR A 185 5.59 8.97 8.96
CA TYR A 185 5.74 8.93 10.42
C TYR A 185 4.65 8.05 11.01
N LEU A 186 5.06 6.98 11.69
CA LEU A 186 4.19 6.15 12.50
C LEU A 186 4.17 6.72 13.92
N ASP A 187 3.00 7.09 14.40
CA ASP A 187 2.78 7.44 15.79
C ASP A 187 2.22 6.25 16.56
N PHE A 188 3.03 5.70 17.45
CA PHE A 188 2.70 4.61 18.36
C PHE A 188 2.99 5.03 19.81
N ASP A 189 2.45 6.20 20.18
CA ASP A 189 2.63 6.87 21.48
C ASP A 189 2.31 6.00 22.72
N LYS A 190 1.35 5.08 22.60
CA LYS A 190 0.97 4.14 23.67
C LYS A 190 2.05 3.11 24.01
N VAL A 191 3.11 2.99 23.20
CA VAL A 191 4.25 2.11 23.43
C VAL A 191 5.53 2.94 23.48
N ASN A 192 6.31 2.76 24.55
CA ASN A 192 7.57 3.50 24.72
C ASN A 192 8.53 3.20 23.55
N ASN A 193 9.07 4.25 22.93
CA ASN A 193 9.89 4.18 21.72
C ASN A 193 9.21 3.45 20.55
N GLY A 194 7.88 3.47 20.47
CA GLY A 194 7.12 2.85 19.38
C GLY A 194 7.01 3.71 18.11
N SER A 195 7.08 5.05 18.25
CA SER A 195 6.94 5.99 17.12
C SER A 195 8.25 6.14 16.34
N TYR A 196 8.17 6.20 15.02
CA TYR A 196 9.36 6.31 14.15
C TYR A 196 9.02 6.90 12.78
N THR A 197 10.07 7.33 12.08
CA THR A 197 10.00 7.80 10.68
C THR A 197 10.50 6.70 9.75
N ASP A 198 9.80 6.49 8.65
CA ASP A 198 10.22 5.63 7.54
C ASP A 198 10.32 6.42 6.24
N TRP A 199 11.15 5.95 5.30
CA TRP A 199 11.34 6.63 4.02
C TRP A 199 11.87 5.67 2.96
N LYS A 200 11.72 6.08 1.71
CA LYS A 200 12.24 5.38 0.53
C LYS A 200 12.56 6.38 -0.56
N ILE A 201 13.55 6.07 -1.37
CA ILE A 201 13.76 6.68 -2.68
C ILE A 201 14.04 5.57 -3.68
N GLY A 202 13.52 5.69 -4.89
CA GLY A 202 13.72 4.67 -5.89
C GLY A 202 13.58 5.18 -7.31
N ALA A 203 13.97 4.32 -8.24
CA ALA A 203 13.82 4.52 -9.67
C ALA A 203 13.16 3.29 -10.29
N THR A 204 12.40 3.50 -11.35
CA THR A 204 11.75 2.44 -12.12
C THR A 204 12.01 2.59 -13.60
N LYS A 205 11.92 1.45 -14.30
CA LYS A 205 11.95 1.35 -15.74
C LYS A 205 10.84 0.43 -16.22
N ASP A 206 9.97 0.96 -17.07
CA ASP A 206 9.05 0.16 -17.87
C ASP A 206 9.78 -0.42 -19.08
N LEU A 207 9.75 -1.75 -19.17
CA LEU A 207 10.25 -2.58 -20.25
C LEU A 207 9.08 -3.27 -20.95
N SER A 208 8.23 -2.46 -21.58
CA SER A 208 7.07 -2.93 -22.38
C SER A 208 6.06 -3.72 -21.56
N GLY A 209 5.65 -3.17 -20.42
CA GLY A 209 4.69 -3.75 -19.48
C GLY A 209 5.35 -4.47 -18.30
N TRP A 210 6.66 -4.71 -18.35
CA TRP A 210 7.44 -5.21 -17.23
C TRP A 210 8.11 -4.06 -16.50
N ILE A 211 7.75 -3.83 -15.25
CA ILE A 211 8.36 -2.76 -14.44
C ILE A 211 9.48 -3.36 -13.61
N VAL A 212 10.69 -2.86 -13.82
CA VAL A 212 11.86 -3.15 -12.99
C VAL A 212 12.14 -1.92 -12.13
N GLY A 213 12.49 -2.14 -10.86
CA GLY A 213 12.73 -1.06 -9.92
C GLY A 213 13.91 -1.31 -9.00
N LEU A 214 14.46 -0.22 -8.48
CA LEU A 214 15.44 -0.20 -7.41
C LEU A 214 14.96 0.80 -6.36
N ALA A 215 15.03 0.42 -5.09
CA ALA A 215 14.72 1.24 -3.94
C ALA A 215 15.50 0.76 -2.71
#